data_AF-A0A0R2MLB6-F1
#
_entry.id   AF-A0A0R2MLB6-F1
#
_cell.length_a   1.000
_cell.length_b   1.000
_cell.length_c   1.000
_cell.angle_alpha   90.00
_cell.angle_beta   90.00
_cell.angle_gamma   90.00
#
_symmetry.space_group_name_H-M   'P 1'
#
loop_
_entity.id
_entity.type
_entity.pdbx_description
1 polymer ?
#
loop_
_entity_poly.entity_id
_entity_poly.type
_entity_poly.pdbx_seq_one_letter_code
_entity_poly.pdbx_strand_id
1 'polypeptide(L)' 'MEKTYRTLTYGNMPLKLDSGSSWIFPKGVEVKAKVDLETGQVTFFVDAKDLELLRSVDK' A
#
# COMPACT_ATOMS: atom_id res chain seq x y z
N MET A 1 5.99 5.74 19.68
CA MET A 1 7.03 5.11 18.83
C MET A 1 6.37 4.57 17.58
N GLU A 2 6.83 4.96 16.38
CA GLU A 2 6.18 4.55 15.13
C GLU A 2 6.94 3.42 14.43
N LYS A 3 6.20 2.44 13.88
CA LYS A 3 6.79 1.36 13.07
C LYS A 3 5.93 1.06 11.84
N THR A 4 6.59 0.80 10.72
CA THR A 4 5.95 0.38 9.48
C THR A 4 5.83 -1.14 9.42
N TYR A 5 4.65 -1.61 9.02
CA TYR A 5 4.32 -3.01 8.82
C TYR A 5 3.79 -3.23 7.41
N ARG A 6 4.07 -4.43 6.90
CA ARG A 6 3.36 -4.98 5.75
C ARG A 6 1.94 -5.36 6.19
N THR A 7 0.96 -5.00 5.40
CA THR A 7 -0.42 -5.46 5.59
C THR A 7 -0.58 -6.85 4.98
N LEU A 8 -1.50 -7.63 5.53
CA LEU A 8 -1.81 -8.97 5.04
C LEU A 8 -3.32 -9.12 4.88
N THR A 9 -3.71 -9.85 3.84
CA THR A 9 -5.06 -10.36 3.59
C THR A 9 -5.02 -11.88 3.74
N TYR A 10 -6.10 -12.57 3.36
CA TYR A 10 -6.14 -14.03 3.41
C TYR A 10 -4.95 -14.66 2.68
N GLY A 11 -4.32 -15.67 3.29
CA GLY A 11 -3.19 -16.38 2.71
C GLY A 11 -1.87 -15.59 2.68
N ASN A 12 -1.69 -14.61 3.58
CA ASN A 12 -0.50 -13.75 3.66
C ASN A 12 -0.21 -12.92 2.41
N MET A 13 -1.22 -12.72 1.56
CA MET A 13 -1.11 -11.82 0.42
C MET A 13 -1.18 -10.37 0.89
N PRO A 14 -0.40 -9.43 0.31
CA PRO A 14 -0.48 -8.02 0.71
C PRO A 14 -1.86 -7.42 0.43
N LEU A 15 -2.31 -6.48 1.27
CA LEU A 15 -3.43 -5.62 0.90
C LEU A 15 -2.97 -4.73 -0.26
N LYS A 16 -3.78 -4.66 -1.32
CA LYS A 16 -3.47 -3.85 -2.49
C LYS A 16 -4.65 -2.94 -2.85
N LEU A 17 -4.34 -1.75 -3.33
CA LEU A 17 -5.30 -0.93 -4.09
C LEU A 17 -5.40 -1.51 -5.50
N ASP A 18 -6.61 -1.55 -6.05
CA ASP A 18 -6.78 -1.77 -7.49
C ASP A 18 -6.32 -0.50 -8.22
N SER A 19 -5.25 -0.62 -9.00
CA SER A 19 -4.67 0.47 -9.79
C SER A 19 -5.07 0.38 -11.26
N GLY A 20 -6.08 -0.42 -11.58
CA GLY A 20 -6.48 -0.70 -12.94
C GLY A 20 -5.51 -1.63 -13.67
N SER A 21 -5.78 -1.84 -14.95
CA SER A 21 -4.94 -2.65 -15.82
C SER A 21 -4.41 -1.81 -16.97
N SER A 22 -3.11 -1.57 -16.99
CA SER A 22 -2.41 -1.16 -18.20
C SER A 22 -1.54 -2.31 -18.69
N TRP A 23 -1.22 -2.31 -19.99
CA TRP A 23 -0.37 -3.33 -20.62
C TRP A 23 1.03 -3.44 -19.97
N ILE A 24 1.44 -2.39 -19.25
CA ILE A 24 2.82 -2.18 -18.81
C ILE A 24 3.01 -2.46 -17.31
N PHE A 25 1.92 -2.62 -16.52
CA PHE A 25 2.02 -2.71 -15.06
C PHE A 25 1.16 -3.83 -14.46
N PRO A 26 1.72 -4.63 -13.51
CA PRO A 26 0.95 -5.62 -12.78
C PRO A 26 -0.16 -4.96 -11.96
N LYS A 27 -1.35 -5.57 -11.94
CA LYS A 27 -2.50 -5.05 -11.22
C LYS A 27 -2.20 -4.94 -9.73
N GLY A 28 -2.24 -3.72 -9.22
CA GLY A 28 -2.39 -3.42 -7.81
C GLY A 28 -1.11 -2.95 -7.11
N VAL A 29 -1.32 -1.98 -6.22
CA VAL A 29 -0.27 -1.30 -5.44
C VAL A 29 -0.40 -1.66 -3.97
N GLU A 30 0.70 -2.06 -3.32
CA GLU A 30 0.69 -2.51 -1.92
C GLU A 30 0.37 -1.37 -0.95
N VAL A 31 -0.56 -1.62 -0.02
CA VAL A 31 -0.88 -0.74 1.09
C VAL A 31 -0.06 -1.16 2.31
N LYS A 32 0.67 -0.24 2.92
CA LYS A 32 1.43 -0.46 4.16
C LYS A 32 0.72 0.19 5.34
N ALA A 33 1.08 -0.21 6.54
CA ALA A 33 0.52 0.35 7.77
C ALA A 33 1.63 1.00 8.60
N LYS A 34 1.44 2.26 9.00
CA LYS A 34 2.26 2.93 10.01
C LYS A 34 1.49 2.83 11.33
N VAL A 35 2.08 2.15 12.30
CA VAL A 35 1.45 1.91 13.60
C VAL A 35 2.20 2.74 14.64
N ASP A 36 1.47 3.60 15.34
CA ASP A 36 1.94 4.19 16.57
C ASP A 36 1.73 3.18 17.71
N LEU A 37 2.84 2.69 18.26
CA LEU A 37 2.85 1.67 19.30
C LEU A 37 2.50 2.20 20.69
N GLU A 38 2.38 3.52 20.87
CA GLU A 38 1.94 4.12 22.13
C GLU A 38 0.41 4.25 22.18
N THR A 39 -0.19 4.70 21.08
CA THR A 39 -1.64 4.96 21.00
C THR A 39 -2.44 3.83 20.35
N GLY A 40 -1.78 2.95 19.60
CA GLY A 40 -2.42 1.94 18.77
C GLY A 40 -3.00 2.49 17.47
N GLN A 41 -2.78 3.77 17.14
CA GLN A 41 -3.27 4.34 15.89
C GLN A 41 -2.61 3.66 14.68
N VAL A 42 -3.44 3.28 13.71
CA VAL A 42 -3.01 2.68 12.45
C VAL A 42 -3.32 3.62 11.30
N THR A 43 -2.30 4.01 10.55
CA THR A 43 -2.45 4.79 9.32
C THR A 43 -2.04 3.94 8.12
N PHE A 44 -2.98 3.70 7.22
CA PHE A 44 -2.71 3.01 5.96
C PHE A 44 -2.16 4.00 4.92
N PHE A 45 -1.13 3.59 4.20
CA PHE A 45 -0.48 4.44 3.20
C PHE A 45 0.14 3.62 2.07
N VAL A 46 0.34 4.26 0.93
CA VAL A 46 1.15 3.75 -0.19
C VAL A 46 2.53 4.42 -0.09
N ASP A 47 3.61 3.67 -0.29
CA ASP A 47 4.94 4.27 -0.23
C ASP A 47 5.21 5.22 -1.41
N ALA A 48 6.23 6.07 -1.28
CA ALA A 48 6.51 7.08 -2.29
C ALA A 48 6.81 6.50 -3.69
N LYS A 49 7.47 5.33 -3.75
CA LYS A 49 7.81 4.69 -5.02
C LYS A 49 6.55 4.19 -5.73
N ASP A 50 5.67 3.54 -4.98
CA ASP A 50 4.43 3.00 -5.52
C ASP A 50 3.37 4.10 -5.75
N LEU A 51 3.45 5.23 -5.04
CA LEU A 51 2.60 6.40 -5.26
C LEU A 51 2.90 7.06 -6.61
N GLU A 52 4.16 7.14 -7.04
CA GLU A 52 4.51 7.62 -8.38
C GLU A 52 3.93 6.73 -9.48
N LEU A 53 3.82 5.42 -9.23
CA LEU A 53 3.15 4.50 -10.14
C LEU A 53 1.66 4.83 -10.26
N LEU A 54 0.95 5.01 -9.14
CA LEU A 54 -0.46 5.40 -9.15
C LEU A 54 -0.69 6.70 -9.93
N ARG A 55 0.16 7.71 -9.68
CA ARG A 55 0.13 9.00 -10.39
C ARG A 55 0.36 8.89 -11.89
N SER A 56 0.98 7.81 -12.37
CA SER A 56 1.21 7.58 -13.80
C SER A 56 0.03 6.92 -14.51
N VAL A 57 -0.84 6.23 -13.77
CA VAL A 57 -2.01 5.51 -14.32
C VAL A 57 -3.28 6.37 -14.29
N ASP A 58 -3.42 7.26 -13.30
CA ASP A 58 -4.56 8.19 -13.18
C ASP A 58 -4.47 9.45 -14.07
N LYS A 59 -3.49 9.52 -14.98
CA LYS A 59 -3.37 10.58 -16.00
C LYS A 59 -4.05 10.18 -17.30
#